data_AF-A0A4R8MTR5-F1
#
_entry.id   AF-A0A4R8MTR5-F1
#
_cell.length_a   1.000
_cell.length_b   1.000
_cell.length_c   1.000
_cell.angle_alpha   90.00
_cell.angle_beta   90.00
_cell.angle_gamma   90.00
#
_symmetry.space_group_name_H-M   'P 1'
#
loop_
_entity.id
_entity.type
_entity.pdbx_description
1 polymer ?
#
loop_
_entity_poly.entity_id
_entity_poly.type
_entity_poly.pdbx_seq_one_letter_code
_entity_poly.pdbx_strand_id
1 'polypeptide(L)'
;MKLNTKHFIIIFWFVSFSVGAQDGTKLIAWKPIPDANGYQIQIKEKTGKVVIDKKIETPFHSIEELPSGVYLVRTAPLNLFKKPAVWSVWKDLEVIISEPPKVVIEDEKPIILPKSESKDEKTISNITIEGEHFLDATKVDLTKKEESLPILSKEVKSPERIDLKVDTTDAKSGPYDLTVTNPYQKPKVVSNFVKVEEPKHNSGTDAKDESPSSLSLNTKDSSGIKKTKVSIPKGKPFRDFTYEEMLAFLESDVAINCKNTKVPALTLSECHKTYVILNFSSDDNLSVFEFYKLISENESDRTSAYLYFSKNCSPKFRPAFERMELQWKNRINLDPDERQSLLQELTKFRSCSR
;
A
#
# COMPACT_ATOMS: atom_id res chain seq x y z
N MET A 1 -34.35 -42.51 -64.60
CA MET A 1 -35.81 -42.28 -64.63
C MET A 1 -36.31 -42.21 -63.19
N LYS A 2 -37.10 -41.18 -62.84
CA LYS A 2 -37.80 -40.93 -61.56
C LYS A 2 -36.98 -40.67 -60.28
N LEU A 3 -37.21 -39.48 -59.72
CA LEU A 3 -37.01 -39.08 -58.31
C LEU A 3 -37.99 -39.84 -57.38
N ASN A 4 -37.60 -40.01 -56.10
CA ASN A 4 -38.26 -39.51 -54.86
C ASN A 4 -37.80 -40.36 -53.64
N THR A 5 -37.79 -39.89 -52.39
CA THR A 5 -38.37 -38.66 -51.80
C THR A 5 -37.44 -38.10 -50.72
N LYS A 6 -37.45 -36.77 -50.51
CA LYS A 6 -36.72 -36.12 -49.43
C LYS A 6 -37.36 -36.44 -48.07
N HIS A 7 -36.57 -36.71 -47.03
CA HIS A 7 -36.93 -36.48 -45.63
C HIS A 7 -35.85 -35.59 -45.01
N PHE A 8 -36.14 -34.30 -44.98
CA PHE A 8 -35.20 -33.27 -44.50
C PHE A 8 -35.44 -33.09 -43.00
N ILE A 9 -34.91 -33.99 -42.18
CA ILE A 9 -34.97 -33.88 -40.72
C ILE A 9 -33.97 -32.80 -40.29
N ILE A 10 -34.46 -31.56 -40.17
CA ILE A 10 -33.71 -30.48 -39.54
C ILE A 10 -33.69 -30.78 -38.03
N ILE A 11 -32.66 -31.51 -37.60
CA ILE A 11 -32.28 -31.54 -36.19
C ILE A 11 -31.74 -30.16 -35.86
N PHE A 12 -32.63 -29.29 -35.36
CA PHE A 12 -32.26 -27.98 -34.86
C PHE A 12 -31.50 -28.20 -33.53
N TRP A 13 -30.20 -28.43 -33.66
CA TRP A 13 -29.30 -28.60 -32.52
C TRP A 13 -29.21 -27.24 -31.83
N PHE A 14 -30.07 -27.03 -30.83
CA PHE A 14 -29.90 -25.98 -29.83
C PHE A 14 -28.61 -26.30 -29.08
N VAL A 15 -27.49 -25.80 -29.62
CA VAL A 15 -26.26 -25.63 -28.87
C VAL A 15 -26.56 -24.57 -27.83
N SER A 16 -27.09 -25.03 -26.69
CA SER A 16 -27.16 -24.24 -25.48
C SER A 16 -25.74 -23.89 -25.10
N PHE A 17 -25.27 -22.73 -25.58
CA PHE A 17 -24.10 -22.07 -25.04
C PHE A 17 -24.43 -21.73 -23.59
N SER A 18 -24.15 -22.67 -22.71
CA SER A 18 -23.95 -22.41 -21.29
C SER A 18 -22.78 -21.45 -21.21
N VAL A 19 -23.08 -20.15 -21.21
CA VAL A 19 -22.16 -19.10 -20.77
C VAL A 19 -22.04 -19.26 -19.26
N GLY A 20 -21.39 -20.35 -18.85
CA GLY A 20 -20.92 -20.53 -17.50
C GLY A 20 -19.98 -19.37 -17.20
N ALA A 21 -20.17 -18.75 -16.05
CA ALA A 21 -19.15 -17.87 -15.51
C ALA A 21 -17.82 -18.65 -15.51
N GLN A 22 -16.74 -18.01 -15.94
CA GLN A 22 -15.40 -18.55 -15.72
C GLN A 22 -15.06 -18.39 -14.23
N ASP A 23 -15.68 -19.22 -13.40
CA ASP A 23 -15.22 -19.50 -12.05
C ASP A 23 -13.80 -20.06 -12.21
N GLY A 24 -12.81 -19.21 -12.01
CA GLY A 24 -11.43 -19.60 -12.23
C GLY A 24 -11.04 -20.62 -11.16
N THR A 25 -10.78 -21.84 -11.60
CA THR A 25 -10.42 -22.97 -10.74
C THR A 25 -9.28 -22.60 -9.81
N LYS A 26 -9.52 -22.69 -8.50
CA LYS A 26 -8.49 -22.48 -7.48
C LYS A 26 -7.56 -23.69 -7.50
N LEU A 27 -6.33 -23.52 -7.96
CA LEU A 27 -5.39 -24.62 -8.13
C LEU A 27 -3.99 -24.32 -7.60
N ILE A 28 -3.34 -25.35 -7.06
CA ILE A 28 -1.92 -25.36 -6.73
C ILE A 28 -1.20 -26.12 -7.85
N ALA A 29 -0.21 -25.50 -8.48
CA ALA A 29 0.59 -26.12 -9.54
C ALA A 29 2.09 -26.00 -9.25
N TRP A 30 2.88 -26.94 -9.78
CA TRP A 30 4.34 -26.93 -9.68
C TRP A 30 4.98 -27.33 -11.02
N LYS A 31 6.28 -27.04 -11.16
CA LYS A 31 7.06 -27.49 -12.31
C LYS A 31 7.07 -29.03 -12.33
N PRO A 32 6.69 -29.69 -13.45
CA PRO A 32 6.75 -31.13 -13.55
C PRO A 32 8.21 -31.61 -13.46
N ILE A 33 8.40 -32.73 -12.78
CA ILE A 33 9.69 -33.43 -12.66
C ILE A 33 9.67 -34.54 -13.72
N PRO A 34 10.67 -34.60 -14.62
CA PRO A 34 10.82 -35.71 -15.57
C PRO A 34 10.81 -37.07 -14.85
N ASP A 35 10.23 -38.08 -15.50
CA ASP A 35 10.16 -39.47 -15.03
C ASP A 35 9.40 -39.73 -13.70
N ALA A 36 8.77 -38.69 -13.12
CA ALA A 36 7.91 -38.83 -11.94
C ALA A 36 6.62 -39.61 -12.28
N ASN A 37 6.32 -40.65 -11.50
CA ASN A 37 5.15 -41.51 -11.70
C ASN A 37 3.87 -40.94 -11.05
N GLY A 38 3.73 -39.62 -11.08
CA GLY A 38 2.78 -38.83 -10.30
C GLY A 38 3.42 -38.15 -9.09
N TYR A 39 2.58 -37.58 -8.24
CA TYR A 39 2.94 -36.77 -7.07
C TYR A 39 2.07 -37.13 -5.86
N GLN A 40 2.55 -36.81 -4.67
CA GLN A 40 1.74 -36.73 -3.45
C GLN A 40 1.73 -35.29 -2.96
N ILE A 41 0.54 -34.73 -2.74
CA ILE A 41 0.34 -33.40 -2.16
C ILE A 41 -0.14 -33.55 -0.73
N GLN A 42 0.46 -32.78 0.18
CA GLN A 42 -0.01 -32.64 1.55
C GLN A 42 -0.28 -31.18 1.87
N ILE A 43 -1.44 -30.91 2.45
CA ILE A 43 -1.83 -29.60 3.00
C ILE A 43 -2.21 -29.81 4.45
N LYS A 44 -1.67 -28.97 5.34
CA LYS A 44 -2.00 -28.96 6.77
C LYS A 44 -2.34 -27.55 7.23
N GLU A 45 -3.21 -27.45 8.23
CA GLU A 45 -3.45 -26.23 8.98
C GLU A 45 -2.17 -25.77 9.71
N LYS A 46 -2.08 -24.49 10.06
CA LYS A 46 -1.03 -23.95 10.94
C LYS A 46 -0.96 -24.63 12.33
N THR A 47 -2.06 -25.26 12.76
CA THR A 47 -2.18 -26.13 13.95
C THR A 47 -1.38 -27.43 13.84
N GLY A 48 -0.94 -27.80 12.64
CA GLY A 48 -0.24 -29.06 12.34
C GLY A 48 -1.15 -30.17 11.82
N LYS A 49 -2.48 -30.04 11.92
CA LYS A 49 -3.46 -31.01 11.42
C LYS A 49 -3.42 -31.09 9.89
N VAL A 50 -3.13 -32.28 9.36
CA VAL A 50 -3.18 -32.54 7.91
C VAL A 50 -4.65 -32.60 7.47
N VAL A 51 -5.03 -31.76 6.50
CA VAL A 51 -6.39 -31.67 5.96
C VAL A 51 -6.50 -32.32 4.58
N ILE A 52 -5.41 -32.33 3.81
CA ILE A 52 -5.32 -33.02 2.52
C ILE A 52 -4.04 -33.85 2.51
N ASP A 53 -4.16 -35.13 2.20
CA ASP A 53 -3.05 -36.00 1.80
C ASP A 53 -3.54 -36.86 0.63
N LYS A 54 -3.12 -36.52 -0.59
CA LYS A 54 -3.64 -37.13 -1.82
C LYS A 54 -2.50 -37.47 -2.79
N LYS A 55 -2.58 -38.64 -3.42
CA LYS A 55 -1.76 -39.02 -4.57
C LYS A 55 -2.49 -38.66 -5.86
N ILE A 56 -1.77 -38.10 -6.81
CA ILE A 56 -2.28 -37.49 -8.04
C ILE A 56 -1.28 -37.74 -9.19
N GLU A 57 -1.74 -37.73 -10.43
CA GLU A 57 -0.86 -37.97 -11.59
C GLU A 57 -0.45 -36.66 -12.28
N THR A 58 -1.21 -35.59 -12.07
CA THR A 58 -0.98 -34.24 -12.58
C THR A 58 0.01 -33.43 -11.72
N PRO A 59 0.78 -32.50 -12.31
CA PRO A 59 1.61 -31.55 -11.57
C PRO A 59 0.80 -30.37 -10.98
N PHE A 60 -0.49 -30.58 -10.72
CA PHE A 60 -1.40 -29.61 -10.13
C PHE A 60 -2.56 -30.30 -9.39
N HIS A 61 -3.18 -29.59 -8.44
CA HIS A 61 -4.33 -30.03 -7.65
C HIS A 61 -5.34 -28.87 -7.46
N SER A 62 -6.65 -29.14 -7.61
CA SER A 62 -7.70 -28.18 -7.23
C SER A 62 -7.83 -28.09 -5.71
N ILE A 63 -8.08 -26.88 -5.22
CA ILE A 63 -8.33 -26.56 -3.80
C ILE A 63 -9.65 -25.80 -3.61
N GLU A 64 -10.63 -26.00 -4.50
CA GLU A 64 -11.96 -25.36 -4.42
C GLU A 64 -12.69 -25.66 -3.11
N GLU A 65 -12.55 -26.87 -2.57
CA GLU A 65 -13.14 -27.34 -1.31
C GLU A 65 -12.39 -26.84 -0.05
N LEU A 66 -11.23 -26.20 -0.21
CA LEU A 66 -10.40 -25.76 0.93
C LEU A 66 -10.98 -24.46 1.53
N PRO A 67 -11.37 -24.44 2.82
CA PRO A 67 -11.91 -23.23 3.46
C PRO A 67 -10.89 -22.09 3.49
N SER A 68 -11.36 -20.87 3.73
CA SER A 68 -10.47 -19.73 3.97
C SER A 68 -9.64 -19.93 5.25
N GLY A 69 -8.35 -19.61 5.19
CA GLY A 69 -7.42 -19.81 6.30
C GLY A 69 -5.95 -19.93 5.86
N VAL A 70 -5.08 -20.08 6.85
CA VAL A 70 -3.63 -20.21 6.66
C VAL A 70 -3.19 -21.68 6.79
N TYR A 71 -2.57 -22.17 5.73
CA TYR A 71 -2.14 -23.55 5.56
C TYR A 71 -0.65 -23.63 5.21
N LEU A 72 -0.10 -24.83 5.34
CA LEU A 72 1.21 -25.20 4.83
C LEU A 72 1.02 -26.30 3.78
N VAL A 73 1.56 -26.12 2.58
CA VAL A 73 1.55 -27.10 1.49
C VAL A 73 2.95 -27.64 1.21
N ARG A 74 3.03 -28.93 0.86
CA ARG A 74 4.22 -29.55 0.26
C ARG A 74 3.84 -30.59 -0.77
N THR A 75 4.76 -30.88 -1.69
CA THR A 75 4.60 -31.94 -2.69
C THR A 75 5.81 -32.87 -2.70
N ALA A 76 5.62 -34.08 -3.20
CA ALA A 76 6.71 -35.03 -3.49
C ALA A 76 6.43 -35.77 -4.80
N PRO A 77 7.40 -35.91 -5.72
CA PRO A 77 7.27 -36.86 -6.82
C PRO A 77 7.20 -38.30 -6.29
N LEU A 78 6.41 -39.12 -6.96
CA LEU A 78 6.28 -40.54 -6.69
C LEU A 78 7.24 -41.35 -7.55
N ASN A 79 7.91 -42.33 -6.92
CA ASN A 79 8.71 -43.32 -7.63
C ASN A 79 7.83 -44.41 -8.27
N LEU A 80 8.46 -45.37 -8.97
CA LEU A 80 7.80 -46.53 -9.60
C LEU A 80 6.93 -47.35 -8.62
N PHE A 81 7.23 -47.34 -7.33
CA PHE A 81 6.46 -48.02 -6.28
C PHE A 81 5.36 -47.13 -5.67
N LYS A 82 5.02 -46.01 -6.32
CA LYS A 82 4.08 -44.98 -5.86
C LYS A 82 4.37 -44.50 -4.41
N LYS A 83 5.64 -44.44 -4.01
CA LYS A 83 6.12 -43.86 -2.74
C LYS A 83 6.76 -42.47 -2.97
N PRO A 84 6.58 -41.49 -2.07
CA PRO A 84 7.31 -40.22 -2.11
C PRO A 84 8.82 -40.44 -2.18
N ALA A 85 9.48 -39.87 -3.19
CA ALA A 85 10.93 -39.94 -3.32
C ALA A 85 11.63 -38.89 -2.44
N VAL A 86 11.25 -37.62 -2.60
CA VAL A 86 11.77 -36.48 -1.83
C VAL A 86 10.62 -35.51 -1.59
N TRP A 87 10.46 -35.02 -0.36
CA TRP A 87 9.47 -33.98 -0.05
C TRP A 87 10.04 -32.59 -0.30
N SER A 88 9.22 -31.70 -0.88
CA SER A 88 9.51 -30.27 -0.86
C SER A 88 9.50 -29.75 0.58
N VAL A 89 10.18 -28.61 0.78
CA VAL A 89 9.97 -27.78 1.97
C VAL A 89 8.50 -27.39 2.04
N TRP A 90 7.96 -27.26 3.25
CA TRP A 90 6.64 -26.68 3.47
C TRP A 90 6.65 -25.22 3.02
N LYS A 91 5.63 -24.82 2.25
CA LYS A 91 5.39 -23.42 1.87
C LYS A 91 4.08 -22.95 2.47
N ASP A 92 4.04 -21.69 2.86
CA ASP A 92 2.80 -21.03 3.27
C ASP A 92 1.81 -20.97 2.09
N LEU A 93 0.54 -21.21 2.40
CA LEU A 93 -0.60 -21.11 1.51
C LEU A 93 -1.70 -20.40 2.26
N GLU A 94 -2.10 -19.23 1.78
CA GLU A 94 -3.24 -18.51 2.31
C GLU A 94 -4.43 -18.64 1.35
N VAL A 95 -5.58 -19.04 1.90
CA VAL A 95 -6.85 -19.06 1.18
C VAL A 95 -7.71 -17.92 1.71
N ILE A 96 -7.88 -16.88 0.90
CA ILE A 96 -8.70 -15.72 1.22
C ILE A 96 -10.05 -15.78 0.49
N ILE A 97 -11.06 -15.12 1.06
CA ILE A 97 -12.34 -14.90 0.37
C ILE A 97 -12.13 -13.70 -0.58
N SER A 98 -12.49 -13.89 -1.85
CA SER A 98 -12.44 -12.82 -2.85
C SER A 98 -13.85 -12.31 -3.10
N GLU A 99 -14.22 -11.21 -2.46
CA GLU A 99 -15.50 -10.54 -2.66
C GLU A 99 -15.40 -9.51 -3.79
N PRO A 100 -16.51 -9.09 -4.41
CA PRO A 100 -16.48 -8.01 -5.40
C PRO A 100 -15.93 -6.71 -4.77
N PRO A 101 -14.99 -6.01 -5.45
CA PRO A 101 -14.43 -4.77 -4.93
C PRO A 101 -15.49 -3.65 -4.96
N LYS A 102 -15.59 -2.89 -3.88
CA LYS A 102 -16.32 -1.63 -3.84
C LYS A 102 -15.32 -0.49 -3.92
N VAL A 103 -15.75 0.63 -4.49
CA VAL A 103 -14.97 1.88 -4.55
C VAL A 103 -15.86 2.97 -3.98
N VAL A 104 -15.36 3.67 -2.96
CA VAL A 104 -15.99 4.87 -2.40
C VAL A 104 -15.53 6.06 -3.21
N ILE A 105 -16.45 7.00 -3.44
CA ILE A 105 -16.20 8.24 -4.18
C ILE A 105 -16.80 9.35 -3.31
N GLU A 106 -15.94 10.08 -2.59
CA GLU A 106 -16.40 11.09 -1.61
C GLU A 106 -17.02 12.34 -2.24
N ASP A 107 -16.62 12.68 -3.48
CA ASP A 107 -17.10 13.81 -4.28
C ASP A 107 -17.34 13.32 -5.73
N GLU A 108 -18.42 13.73 -6.40
CA GLU A 108 -18.66 13.44 -7.85
C GLU A 108 -17.65 14.12 -8.81
N LYS A 109 -16.56 14.70 -8.28
CA LYS A 109 -15.56 15.45 -9.01
C LYS A 109 -14.36 14.54 -9.32
N PRO A 110 -13.89 14.47 -10.58
CA PRO A 110 -12.73 13.67 -10.92
C PRO A 110 -11.46 14.23 -10.27
N ILE A 111 -10.56 13.35 -9.84
CA ILE A 111 -9.24 13.74 -9.35
C ILE A 111 -8.47 14.38 -10.52
N ILE A 112 -8.09 15.65 -10.37
CA ILE A 112 -7.38 16.39 -11.42
C ILE A 112 -5.90 16.02 -11.39
N LEU A 113 -5.38 15.54 -12.52
CA LEU A 113 -3.98 15.18 -12.70
C LEU A 113 -3.31 16.17 -13.67
N PRO A 114 -2.18 16.78 -13.31
CA PRO A 114 -1.44 17.63 -14.23
C PRO A 114 -0.81 16.80 -15.35
N LYS A 115 -0.82 17.34 -16.56
CA LYS A 115 -0.01 16.88 -17.69
C LYS A 115 1.33 17.62 -17.72
N SER A 116 2.37 16.99 -18.27
CA SER A 116 3.69 17.63 -18.42
C SER A 116 3.66 18.82 -19.40
N GLU A 117 4.38 19.89 -19.08
CA GLU A 117 4.61 21.04 -19.96
C GLU A 117 5.65 20.75 -21.04
N SER A 118 6.54 19.79 -20.80
CA SER A 118 7.63 19.42 -21.70
C SER A 118 7.65 17.91 -21.99
N LYS A 119 8.09 17.52 -23.17
CA LYS A 119 8.22 16.10 -23.55
C LYS A 119 9.37 15.37 -22.84
N ASP A 120 10.26 16.12 -22.20
CA ASP A 120 11.49 15.60 -21.59
C ASP A 120 11.37 15.43 -20.06
N GLU A 121 10.36 16.02 -19.42
CA GLU A 121 10.09 15.85 -17.98
C GLU A 121 8.95 14.85 -17.73
N LYS A 122 9.24 13.83 -16.91
CA LYS A 122 8.25 12.83 -16.50
C LYS A 122 7.34 13.36 -15.41
N THR A 123 6.05 13.50 -15.71
CA THR A 123 5.04 13.87 -14.71
C THR A 123 4.47 12.60 -14.08
N ILE A 124 4.81 12.36 -12.81
CA ILE A 124 4.29 11.26 -12.01
C ILE A 124 3.24 11.81 -11.04
N SER A 125 2.01 11.36 -11.17
CA SER A 125 0.92 11.71 -10.25
C SER A 125 0.63 10.57 -9.27
N ASN A 126 0.42 10.91 -8.00
CA ASN A 126 -0.04 9.95 -6.99
C ASN A 126 -1.57 9.97 -6.96
N ILE A 127 -2.21 8.81 -6.89
CA ILE A 127 -3.66 8.66 -6.79
C ILE A 127 -3.95 7.68 -5.65
N THR A 128 -4.88 8.01 -4.77
CA THR A 128 -5.43 7.06 -3.80
C THR A 128 -6.83 6.65 -4.24
N ILE A 129 -7.12 5.36 -4.12
CA ILE A 129 -8.44 4.75 -4.35
C ILE A 129 -8.90 4.21 -3.02
N GLU A 130 -10.09 4.63 -2.59
CA GLU A 130 -10.73 4.20 -1.35
C GLU A 130 -11.96 3.33 -1.67
N GLY A 131 -12.33 2.42 -0.77
CA GLY A 131 -13.26 1.35 -1.12
C GLY A 131 -13.41 0.29 -0.05
N GLU A 132 -13.81 -0.90 -0.47
CA GLU A 132 -13.89 -2.09 0.38
C GLU A 132 -13.50 -3.34 -0.42
N HIS A 133 -13.04 -4.35 0.31
CA HIS A 133 -12.67 -5.69 -0.18
C HIS A 133 -11.49 -5.73 -1.16
N PHE A 134 -10.57 -4.76 -1.12
CA PHE A 134 -9.32 -4.85 -1.87
C PHE A 134 -8.40 -5.96 -1.33
N LEU A 135 -7.65 -6.58 -2.22
CA LEU A 135 -6.72 -7.67 -1.95
C LEU A 135 -5.38 -7.34 -2.64
N ASP A 136 -4.27 -7.92 -2.20
CA ASP A 136 -2.96 -7.72 -2.83
C ASP A 136 -2.98 -8.03 -4.34
N ALA A 137 -3.74 -9.06 -4.70
CA ALA A 137 -3.96 -9.52 -6.08
C ALA A 137 -5.01 -8.72 -6.88
N THR A 138 -5.65 -7.71 -6.30
CA THR A 138 -6.58 -6.81 -7.00
C THR A 138 -5.86 -6.11 -8.16
N LYS A 139 -6.41 -6.23 -9.37
CA LYS A 139 -5.96 -5.49 -10.54
C LYS A 139 -6.66 -4.14 -10.58
N VAL A 140 -5.92 -3.13 -11.01
CA VAL A 140 -6.43 -1.78 -11.20
C VAL A 140 -5.93 -1.28 -12.55
N ASP A 141 -6.85 -0.76 -13.35
CA ASP A 141 -6.59 -0.18 -14.67
C ASP A 141 -7.29 1.19 -14.75
N LEU A 142 -6.64 2.18 -15.37
CA LEU A 142 -7.21 3.50 -15.64
C LEU A 142 -7.30 3.68 -17.15
N THR A 143 -8.50 3.83 -17.70
CA THR A 143 -8.75 3.72 -19.15
C THR A 143 -9.64 4.84 -19.68
N LYS A 144 -9.40 5.23 -20.93
CA LYS A 144 -10.17 6.22 -21.67
C LYS A 144 -10.39 5.68 -23.08
N LYS A 145 -11.59 5.13 -23.31
CA LYS A 145 -11.92 4.36 -24.52
C LYS A 145 -10.97 3.17 -24.69
N GLU A 146 -10.04 3.26 -25.65
CA GLU A 146 -9.07 2.19 -25.97
C GLU A 146 -7.66 2.48 -25.42
N GLU A 147 -7.45 3.61 -24.75
CA GLU A 147 -6.15 4.02 -24.23
C GLU A 147 -6.09 3.86 -22.70
N SER A 148 -5.01 3.28 -22.19
CA SER A 148 -4.74 3.15 -20.75
C SER A 148 -3.75 4.21 -20.28
N LEU A 149 -3.94 4.67 -19.04
CA LEU A 149 -2.98 5.50 -18.33
C LEU A 149 -1.94 4.58 -17.65
N PRO A 150 -0.63 4.72 -17.93
CA PRO A 150 0.37 3.82 -17.37
C PRO A 150 0.47 3.91 -15.85
N ILE A 151 0.21 2.79 -15.15
CA ILE A 151 0.42 2.65 -13.71
C ILE A 151 1.85 2.18 -13.47
N LEU A 152 2.68 3.05 -12.88
CA LEU A 152 4.08 2.78 -12.54
C LEU A 152 4.23 1.95 -11.27
N SER A 153 3.31 2.09 -10.31
CA SER A 153 3.24 1.25 -9.12
C SER A 153 1.82 1.18 -8.56
N LYS A 154 1.45 0.01 -8.03
CA LYS A 154 0.21 -0.25 -7.27
C LYS A 154 0.58 -0.82 -5.91
N GLU A 155 0.25 -0.10 -4.84
CA GLU A 155 0.46 -0.53 -3.46
C GLU A 155 -0.91 -0.63 -2.77
N VAL A 156 -1.34 -1.86 -2.45
CA VAL A 156 -2.53 -2.08 -1.62
C VAL A 156 -2.12 -1.85 -0.18
N LYS A 157 -2.75 -0.88 0.50
CA LYS A 157 -2.41 -0.50 1.89
C LYS A 157 -3.28 -1.23 2.90
N SER A 158 -4.54 -1.45 2.55
CA SER A 158 -5.54 -2.17 3.34
C SER A 158 -6.62 -2.72 2.39
N PRO A 159 -7.57 -3.52 2.89
CA PRO A 159 -8.78 -3.87 2.15
C PRO A 159 -9.65 -2.68 1.73
N GLU A 160 -9.34 -1.47 2.19
CA GLU A 160 -10.10 -0.25 1.96
C GLU A 160 -9.33 0.79 1.14
N ARG A 161 -8.01 0.61 0.93
CA ARG A 161 -7.15 1.60 0.27
C ARG A 161 -6.10 1.00 -0.68
N ILE A 162 -6.04 1.54 -1.89
CA ILE A 162 -4.98 1.30 -2.88
C ILE A 162 -4.32 2.64 -3.24
N ASP A 163 -3.00 2.75 -3.08
CA ASP A 163 -2.22 3.86 -3.60
C ASP A 163 -1.61 3.49 -4.96
N LEU A 164 -1.76 4.37 -5.95
CA LEU A 164 -1.20 4.27 -7.28
C LEU A 164 -0.19 5.40 -7.55
N LYS A 165 0.79 5.12 -8.41
CA LYS A 165 1.56 6.15 -9.12
C LYS A 165 1.33 5.97 -10.60
N VAL A 166 0.91 7.02 -11.28
CA VAL A 166 0.64 7.02 -12.73
C VAL A 166 1.57 7.97 -13.47
N ASP A 167 1.94 7.60 -14.69
CA ASP A 167 2.66 8.47 -15.61
C ASP A 167 1.65 9.26 -16.46
N THR A 168 1.63 10.58 -16.33
CA THR A 168 0.76 11.48 -17.11
C THR A 168 1.48 12.19 -18.25
N THR A 169 2.75 11.86 -18.51
CA THR A 169 3.61 12.55 -19.49
C THR A 169 3.02 12.53 -20.90
N ASP A 170 2.73 11.33 -21.43
CA ASP A 170 2.15 11.13 -22.76
C ASP A 170 0.61 11.02 -22.74
N ALA A 171 -0.03 11.23 -21.59
CA ALA A 171 -1.47 11.02 -21.42
C ALA A 171 -2.31 12.03 -22.24
N LYS A 172 -3.47 11.59 -22.75
CA LYS A 172 -4.41 12.48 -23.44
C LYS A 172 -5.33 13.20 -22.45
N SER A 173 -5.27 14.52 -22.45
CA SER A 173 -6.10 15.44 -21.66
C SER A 173 -7.60 15.06 -21.73
N GLY A 174 -8.28 15.02 -20.58
CA GLY A 174 -9.67 14.60 -20.42
C GLY A 174 -9.88 13.50 -19.36
N PRO A 175 -11.12 13.00 -19.21
CA PRO A 175 -11.49 12.04 -18.17
C PRO A 175 -11.03 10.62 -18.49
N TYR A 176 -10.74 9.85 -17.44
CA TYR A 176 -10.41 8.42 -17.44
C TYR A 176 -11.30 7.70 -16.42
N ASP A 177 -11.73 6.51 -16.80
CA ASP A 177 -12.52 5.60 -15.99
C ASP A 177 -11.59 4.66 -15.21
N LEU A 178 -11.94 4.37 -13.96
CA LEU A 178 -11.24 3.42 -13.10
C LEU A 178 -11.89 2.05 -13.22
N THR A 179 -11.09 1.01 -13.46
CA THR A 179 -11.51 -0.38 -13.42
C THR A 179 -10.76 -1.12 -12.31
N VAL A 180 -11.48 -1.68 -11.34
CA VAL A 180 -10.92 -2.46 -10.23
C VAL A 180 -11.44 -3.89 -10.32
N THR A 181 -10.55 -4.88 -10.31
CA THR A 181 -10.92 -6.31 -10.50
C THR A 181 -10.23 -7.19 -9.47
N ASN A 182 -11.02 -7.83 -8.60
CA ASN A 182 -10.51 -8.87 -7.70
C ASN A 182 -10.41 -10.23 -8.44
N PRO A 183 -9.51 -11.14 -8.01
CA PRO A 183 -9.42 -12.48 -8.57
C PRO A 183 -10.77 -13.19 -8.56
N TYR A 184 -11.14 -13.79 -9.69
CA TYR A 184 -12.40 -14.52 -9.88
C TYR A 184 -13.69 -13.68 -9.75
N GLN A 185 -13.58 -12.36 -9.69
CA GLN A 185 -14.72 -11.45 -9.63
C GLN A 185 -14.87 -10.64 -10.93
N LYS A 186 -16.09 -10.15 -11.17
CA LYS A 186 -16.35 -9.24 -12.30
C LYS A 186 -15.67 -7.88 -12.04
N PRO A 187 -15.13 -7.22 -13.08
CA PRO A 187 -14.58 -5.87 -12.96
C PRO A 187 -15.63 -4.87 -12.45
N LYS A 188 -15.26 -4.06 -11.46
CA LYS A 188 -16.00 -2.88 -11.03
C LYS A 188 -15.45 -1.67 -11.79
N VAL A 189 -16.30 -1.06 -12.63
CA VAL A 189 -15.97 0.18 -13.34
C VAL A 189 -16.57 1.38 -12.61
N VAL A 190 -15.80 2.46 -12.54
CA VAL A 190 -16.16 3.78 -12.02
C VAL A 190 -15.79 4.81 -13.09
N SER A 191 -16.80 5.42 -13.70
CA SER A 191 -16.57 6.39 -14.78
C SER A 191 -16.14 7.77 -14.26
N ASN A 192 -15.32 8.48 -15.06
CA ASN A 192 -14.82 9.82 -14.75
C ASN A 192 -14.14 9.90 -13.35
N PHE A 193 -13.27 8.94 -13.05
CA PHE A 193 -12.58 8.87 -11.76
C PHE A 193 -11.42 9.86 -11.66
N VAL A 194 -10.61 9.97 -12.72
CA VAL A 194 -9.55 10.99 -12.82
C VAL A 194 -9.67 11.78 -14.11
N LYS A 195 -9.15 13.02 -14.12
CA LYS A 195 -9.13 13.89 -15.30
C LYS A 195 -7.75 14.49 -15.49
N VAL A 196 -7.11 14.18 -16.60
CA VAL A 196 -5.82 14.78 -16.98
C VAL A 196 -6.10 16.16 -17.57
N GLU A 197 -5.52 17.21 -17.00
CA GLU A 197 -5.62 18.59 -17.50
C GLU A 197 -4.25 19.14 -17.90
N GLU A 198 -4.25 20.00 -18.93
CA GLU A 198 -3.07 20.80 -19.25
C GLU A 198 -2.88 21.90 -18.21
N PRO A 199 -1.65 22.15 -17.76
CA PRO A 199 -1.37 23.16 -16.74
C PRO A 199 -1.70 24.56 -17.25
N LYS A 200 -2.28 25.37 -16.35
CA LYS A 200 -2.81 26.69 -16.70
C LYS A 200 -1.68 27.71 -16.80
N HIS A 201 -1.23 27.96 -18.02
CA HIS A 201 -0.35 29.09 -18.32
C HIS A 201 -1.11 30.40 -18.08
N ASN A 202 -0.78 31.12 -17.00
CA ASN A 202 -1.31 32.46 -16.75
C ASN A 202 -0.69 33.45 -17.76
N SER A 203 -1.38 33.69 -18.88
CA SER A 203 -1.04 34.76 -19.82
C SER A 203 -1.70 36.08 -19.39
N GLY A 204 -0.89 37.02 -18.92
CA GLY A 204 -1.31 38.37 -18.58
C GLY A 204 -0.11 39.31 -18.60
N THR A 205 0.01 40.10 -19.66
CA THR A 205 1.19 40.93 -19.96
C THR A 205 0.80 42.41 -20.01
N ASP A 206 1.46 43.22 -19.19
CA ASP A 206 1.78 44.66 -19.31
C ASP A 206 0.65 45.69 -19.58
N ALA A 207 0.71 46.95 -19.12
CA ALA A 207 1.47 47.62 -18.05
C ALA A 207 0.91 49.06 -17.90
N LYS A 208 1.13 49.71 -16.74
CA LYS A 208 1.51 51.14 -16.62
C LYS A 208 1.77 51.56 -15.17
N ASP A 209 2.90 52.22 -14.96
CA ASP A 209 3.32 52.81 -13.69
C ASP A 209 2.58 54.11 -13.33
N GLU A 210 2.42 54.35 -12.03
CA GLU A 210 2.87 55.61 -11.41
C GLU A 210 3.12 55.41 -9.89
N SER A 211 4.23 55.99 -9.39
CA SER A 211 4.72 55.95 -8.00
C SER A 211 4.28 57.23 -7.23
N PRO A 212 4.42 57.41 -5.88
CA PRO A 212 5.42 56.76 -4.99
C PRO A 212 5.04 56.46 -3.51
N SER A 213 5.94 55.69 -2.86
CA SER A 213 6.40 55.76 -1.46
C SER A 213 5.50 56.25 -0.32
N SER A 214 5.25 55.38 0.68
CA SER A 214 5.63 55.63 2.09
C SER A 214 5.58 54.36 2.94
N LEU A 215 6.50 54.25 3.92
CA LEU A 215 6.47 53.20 4.94
C LEU A 215 5.54 53.62 6.08
N SER A 216 4.69 52.70 6.60
CA SER A 216 4.60 52.45 8.05
C SER A 216 3.63 51.32 8.46
N LEU A 217 4.18 50.38 9.24
CA LEU A 217 3.62 49.75 10.45
C LEU A 217 2.37 48.81 10.42
N ASN A 218 2.62 47.65 11.05
CA ASN A 218 1.75 46.81 11.87
C ASN A 218 0.86 45.72 11.23
N THR A 219 1.44 44.51 11.25
CA THR A 219 0.74 43.22 11.42
C THR A 219 0.23 43.04 12.86
N LYS A 220 -0.91 42.37 13.04
CA LYS A 220 -1.32 41.45 14.15
C LYS A 220 -2.84 41.25 14.14
N ASP A 221 -3.44 40.19 14.68
CA ASP A 221 -3.07 38.84 15.19
C ASP A 221 -4.36 38.01 15.04
N SER A 222 -4.46 36.70 14.79
CA SER A 222 -3.53 35.56 14.72
C SER A 222 -4.14 34.53 13.71
N SER A 223 -3.83 33.23 13.56
CA SER A 223 -3.04 32.24 14.33
C SER A 223 -2.27 31.31 13.37
N GLY A 224 -1.14 30.70 13.75
CA GLY A 224 -0.48 30.81 15.07
C GLY A 224 0.73 29.90 15.34
N ILE A 225 1.31 29.20 14.36
CA ILE A 225 2.59 28.47 14.57
C ILE A 225 3.70 29.20 13.79
N LYS A 226 4.57 29.89 14.53
CA LYS A 226 5.75 30.56 13.98
C LYS A 226 6.79 29.51 13.59
N LYS A 227 7.28 29.54 12.35
CA LYS A 227 8.57 28.93 11.98
C LYS A 227 9.71 29.71 12.63
N THR A 228 9.88 29.50 13.93
CA THR A 228 11.06 29.94 14.67
C THR A 228 12.23 29.12 14.16
N LYS A 229 13.33 29.76 13.75
CA LYS A 229 14.53 29.07 13.27
C LYS A 229 15.29 28.48 14.47
N VAL A 230 14.80 27.38 15.01
CA VAL A 230 15.36 26.70 16.18
C VAL A 230 16.74 26.17 15.84
N SER A 231 17.76 26.58 16.58
CA SER A 231 19.14 26.10 16.43
C SER A 231 19.32 24.78 17.17
N ILE A 232 19.80 23.75 16.49
CA ILE A 232 20.05 22.43 17.08
C ILE A 232 21.12 22.55 18.20
N PRO A 233 20.82 22.13 19.45
CA PRO A 233 21.78 22.22 20.55
C PRO A 233 22.96 21.27 20.35
N LYS A 234 24.20 21.78 20.44
CA LYS A 234 25.41 20.94 20.37
C LYS A 234 25.74 20.36 21.74
N GLY A 235 25.97 19.04 21.80
CA GLY A 235 26.43 18.32 23.01
C GLY A 235 25.33 17.97 24.03
N LYS A 236 24.07 18.29 23.74
CA LYS A 236 22.90 17.86 24.51
C LYS A 236 22.45 16.46 24.00
N PRO A 237 22.04 15.52 24.85
CA PRO A 237 21.56 14.22 24.38
C PRO A 237 20.14 14.33 23.80
N PHE A 238 19.80 13.52 22.81
CA PHE A 238 18.49 13.58 22.11
C PHE A 238 17.29 13.46 23.06
N ARG A 239 17.43 12.67 24.14
CA ARG A 239 16.39 12.49 25.17
C ARG A 239 15.98 13.78 25.88
N ASP A 240 16.84 14.80 25.91
CA ASP A 240 16.58 16.08 26.57
C ASP A 240 16.09 17.17 25.60
N PHE A 241 16.07 16.89 24.29
CA PHE A 241 15.62 17.85 23.28
C PHE A 241 14.16 18.27 23.55
N THR A 242 13.80 19.48 23.13
CA THR A 242 12.37 19.81 22.96
C THR A 242 11.85 19.14 21.70
N TYR A 243 10.53 19.05 21.57
CA TYR A 243 9.87 18.61 20.35
C TYR A 243 10.37 19.38 19.11
N GLU A 244 10.49 20.71 19.20
CA GLU A 244 10.93 21.57 18.09
C GLU A 244 12.42 21.43 17.77
N GLU A 245 13.29 21.26 18.79
CA GLU A 245 14.72 20.95 18.59
C GLU A 245 14.89 19.60 17.87
N MET A 246 14.06 18.61 18.21
CA MET A 246 14.09 17.28 17.59
C MET A 246 13.58 17.32 16.15
N LEU A 247 12.51 18.06 15.84
CA LEU A 247 12.08 18.28 14.46
C LEU A 247 13.16 18.98 13.63
N ALA A 248 13.78 20.05 14.16
CA ALA A 248 14.86 20.75 13.47
C ALA A 248 16.08 19.86 13.22
N PHE A 249 16.37 18.92 14.13
CA PHE A 249 17.38 17.89 13.91
C PHE A 249 17.00 16.96 12.75
N LEU A 250 15.79 16.38 12.73
CA LEU A 250 15.33 15.50 11.65
C LEU A 250 15.29 16.19 10.27
N GLU A 251 14.91 17.48 10.22
CA GLU A 251 14.96 18.29 8.99
C GLU A 251 16.39 18.52 8.48
N SER A 252 17.40 18.44 9.36
CA SER A 252 18.82 18.60 9.01
C SER A 252 19.52 17.27 8.70
N ASP A 253 19.10 16.17 9.32
CA ASP A 253 19.72 14.84 9.24
C ASP A 253 19.25 14.05 8.00
N VAL A 254 19.25 14.71 6.84
CA VAL A 254 18.77 14.14 5.58
C VAL A 254 19.84 13.22 4.98
N ALA A 255 19.46 11.99 4.67
CA ALA A 255 20.33 11.01 4.03
C ALA A 255 20.61 11.38 2.57
N ILE A 256 21.63 12.22 2.33
CA ILE A 256 22.01 12.77 1.01
C ILE A 256 22.18 11.68 -0.07
N ASN A 257 22.69 10.51 0.32
CA ASN A 257 22.92 9.37 -0.57
C ASN A 257 21.68 8.47 -0.78
N CYS A 258 20.55 8.78 -0.12
CA CYS A 258 19.32 7.98 -0.09
C CYS A 258 18.09 8.78 -0.56
N LYS A 259 18.09 9.21 -1.82
CA LYS A 259 17.05 10.08 -2.41
C LYS A 259 15.61 9.56 -2.30
N ASN A 260 15.42 8.25 -2.07
CA ASN A 260 14.12 7.59 -2.00
C ASN A 260 13.59 7.39 -0.56
N THR A 261 14.30 7.84 0.48
CA THR A 261 13.85 7.71 1.88
C THR A 261 13.71 9.06 2.57
N LYS A 262 12.76 9.14 3.50
CA LYS A 262 12.63 10.23 4.49
C LYS A 262 13.22 9.85 5.86
N VAL A 263 13.74 8.63 6.00
CA VAL A 263 14.34 8.12 7.25
C VAL A 263 15.64 8.88 7.56
N PRO A 264 15.88 9.30 8.82
CA PRO A 264 17.04 10.13 9.19
C PRO A 264 18.37 9.41 8.98
N ALA A 265 19.38 10.11 8.48
CA ALA A 265 20.69 9.56 8.13
C ALA A 265 21.38 8.83 9.30
N LEU A 266 21.29 9.37 10.51
CA LEU A 266 21.82 8.77 11.74
C LEU A 266 21.28 7.34 11.98
N THR A 267 20.05 7.07 11.54
CA THR A 267 19.35 5.80 11.76
C THR A 267 19.58 4.78 10.64
N LEU A 268 20.44 5.08 9.67
CA LEU A 268 20.78 4.22 8.54
C LEU A 268 22.20 3.65 8.66
N SER A 269 22.40 2.41 8.22
CA SER A 269 23.73 1.80 8.02
C SER A 269 24.07 1.70 6.54
N GLU A 270 23.14 1.20 5.73
CA GLU A 270 23.31 1.04 4.29
C GLU A 270 22.09 1.50 3.50
N CYS A 271 22.36 1.87 2.25
CA CYS A 271 21.37 2.45 1.36
C CYS A 271 21.37 1.72 0.01
N HIS A 272 20.27 1.02 -0.28
CA HIS A 272 20.10 0.27 -1.52
C HIS A 272 19.00 0.91 -2.38
N LYS A 273 18.90 0.50 -3.65
CA LYS A 273 17.95 1.13 -4.60
C LYS A 273 16.48 0.96 -4.21
N THR A 274 16.15 -0.13 -3.51
CA THR A 274 14.77 -0.56 -3.19
C THR A 274 14.51 -0.75 -1.69
N TYR A 275 15.53 -0.64 -0.84
CA TYR A 275 15.41 -0.77 0.61
C TYR A 275 16.56 -0.03 1.31
N VAL A 276 16.43 0.19 2.61
CA VAL A 276 17.51 0.69 3.48
C VAL A 276 17.77 -0.31 4.60
N ILE A 277 19.00 -0.34 5.12
CA ILE A 277 19.33 -1.10 6.32
C ILE A 277 19.40 -0.10 7.48
N LEU A 278 18.69 -0.39 8.56
CA LEU A 278 18.58 0.47 9.73
C LEU A 278 19.75 0.21 10.70
N ASN A 279 20.25 1.26 11.32
CA ASN A 279 21.36 1.24 12.26
C ASN A 279 20.88 1.48 13.70
N PHE A 280 20.57 0.39 14.41
CA PHE A 280 20.20 0.42 15.83
C PHE A 280 21.37 0.06 16.76
N SER A 281 22.60 0.41 16.38
CA SER A 281 23.81 0.12 17.18
C SER A 281 23.91 0.93 18.48
N SER A 282 23.02 1.89 18.70
CA SER A 282 22.89 2.68 19.92
C SER A 282 21.43 2.90 20.29
N ASP A 283 21.14 3.03 21.59
CA ASP A 283 19.80 3.35 22.09
C ASP A 283 19.30 4.71 21.59
N ASP A 284 20.22 5.66 21.37
CA ASP A 284 19.92 6.98 20.83
C ASP A 284 19.47 6.87 19.35
N ASN A 285 20.14 6.07 18.51
CA ASN A 285 19.70 5.84 17.13
C ASN A 285 18.31 5.20 17.06
N LEU A 286 18.06 4.20 17.91
CA LEU A 286 16.75 3.54 17.99
C LEU A 286 15.68 4.53 18.47
N SER A 287 15.97 5.35 19.48
CA SER A 287 15.05 6.38 19.99
C SER A 287 14.78 7.48 18.95
N VAL A 288 15.77 7.87 18.15
CA VAL A 288 15.59 8.80 17.01
C VAL A 288 14.66 8.20 15.96
N PHE A 289 14.83 6.92 15.61
CA PHE A 289 13.97 6.22 14.64
C PHE A 289 12.53 6.04 15.15
N GLU A 290 12.35 5.67 16.42
CA GLU A 290 11.03 5.55 17.04
C GLU A 290 10.35 6.92 17.19
N PHE A 291 11.11 8.00 17.42
CA PHE A 291 10.57 9.37 17.37
C PHE A 291 10.21 9.78 15.94
N TYR A 292 10.96 9.37 14.93
CA TYR A 292 10.61 9.57 13.52
C TYR A 292 9.27 8.88 13.17
N LYS A 293 9.05 7.64 13.64
CA LYS A 293 7.75 6.96 13.54
C LYS A 293 6.62 7.71 14.25
N LEU A 294 6.89 8.33 15.40
CA LEU A 294 5.94 9.14 16.16
C LEU A 294 5.44 10.41 15.44
N ILE A 295 6.17 10.88 14.42
CA ILE A 295 5.76 11.97 13.52
C ILE A 295 5.28 11.48 12.14
N SER A 296 5.25 10.16 11.92
CA SER A 296 4.73 9.55 10.69
C SER A 296 3.23 9.78 10.53
N GLU A 297 2.78 9.89 9.27
CA GLU A 297 1.36 9.90 8.90
C GLU A 297 0.73 8.50 9.04
N ASN A 298 1.53 7.44 9.09
CA ASN A 298 1.08 6.07 9.32
C ASN A 298 0.69 5.85 10.79
N GLU A 299 -0.51 5.32 11.03
CA GLU A 299 -1.01 5.04 12.38
C GLU A 299 -0.25 3.92 13.10
N SER A 300 0.10 2.84 12.40
CA SER A 300 0.86 1.71 12.98
C SER A 300 2.27 2.13 13.41
N ASP A 301 2.90 3.04 12.66
CA ASP A 301 4.17 3.68 13.07
C ASP A 301 4.00 4.43 14.39
N ARG A 302 2.98 5.31 14.49
CA ARG A 302 2.71 6.09 15.71
C ARG A 302 2.35 5.18 16.89
N THR A 303 1.47 4.21 16.69
CA THR A 303 1.00 3.25 17.70
C THR A 303 2.14 2.40 18.24
N SER A 304 3.03 1.89 17.38
CA SER A 304 4.20 1.16 17.83
C SER A 304 5.23 2.06 18.53
N ALA A 305 5.38 3.32 18.12
CA ALA A 305 6.22 4.31 18.81
C ALA A 305 5.67 4.69 20.20
N TYR A 306 4.34 4.82 20.38
CA TYR A 306 3.72 5.03 21.70
C TYR A 306 4.11 3.92 22.68
N LEU A 307 4.01 2.66 22.23
CA LEU A 307 4.38 1.47 23.00
C LEU A 307 5.89 1.39 23.28
N TYR A 308 6.73 1.80 22.33
CA TYR A 308 8.18 1.88 22.54
C TYR A 308 8.52 2.86 23.67
N PHE A 309 8.05 4.11 23.57
CA PHE A 309 8.40 5.15 24.54
C PHE A 309 7.77 4.95 25.91
N SER A 310 6.60 4.32 26.01
CA SER A 310 6.01 3.96 27.30
C SER A 310 6.76 2.82 28.00
N LYS A 311 7.28 1.85 27.25
CA LYS A 311 8.06 0.72 27.75
C LYS A 311 9.49 1.13 28.11
N ASN A 312 10.12 1.97 27.30
CA ASN A 312 11.51 2.41 27.44
C ASN A 312 11.58 3.82 28.04
N CYS A 313 10.74 4.11 29.04
CA CYS A 313 10.53 5.47 29.55
C CYS A 313 11.49 5.94 30.64
N SER A 314 12.55 5.19 30.96
CA SER A 314 13.49 5.50 32.05
C SER A 314 14.94 5.46 31.53
N PRO A 315 15.62 6.61 31.39
CA PRO A 315 15.13 7.97 31.60
C PRO A 315 14.15 8.43 30.52
N LYS A 316 13.41 9.50 30.78
CA LYS A 316 12.28 9.91 29.94
C LYS A 316 12.72 10.58 28.63
N PHE A 317 12.31 10.05 27.47
CA PHE A 317 12.56 10.69 26.18
C PHE A 317 11.63 11.90 25.96
N ARG A 318 12.12 13.10 26.27
CA ARG A 318 11.33 14.34 26.33
C ARG A 318 10.63 14.71 25.00
N PRO A 319 11.27 14.66 23.81
CA PRO A 319 10.60 15.02 22.56
C PRO A 319 9.35 14.17 22.31
N ALA A 320 9.45 12.86 22.57
CA ALA A 320 8.33 11.93 22.37
C ALA A 320 7.17 12.24 23.32
N PHE A 321 7.47 12.56 24.58
CA PHE A 321 6.45 12.94 25.54
C PHE A 321 5.72 14.22 25.15
N GLU A 322 6.46 15.26 24.75
CA GLU A 322 5.88 16.53 24.26
C GLU A 322 5.02 16.31 23.00
N ARG A 323 5.49 15.49 22.05
CA ARG A 323 4.76 15.07 20.84
C ARG A 323 3.46 14.31 21.13
N MET A 324 3.48 13.37 22.08
CA MET A 324 2.31 12.59 22.49
C MET A 324 1.28 13.43 23.24
N GLU A 325 1.71 14.35 24.12
CA GLU A 325 0.81 15.32 24.76
C GLU A 325 0.16 16.28 23.75
N LEU A 326 0.90 16.71 22.72
CA LEU A 326 0.35 17.49 21.61
C LEU A 326 -0.70 16.69 20.81
N GLN A 327 -0.42 15.42 20.50
CA GLN A 327 -1.36 14.53 19.81
C GLN A 327 -2.63 14.31 20.64
N TRP A 328 -2.50 14.14 21.97
CA TRP A 328 -3.62 13.94 22.89
C TRP A 328 -4.54 15.17 23.00
N LYS A 329 -3.98 16.38 22.90
CA LYS A 329 -4.78 17.62 22.79
C LYS A 329 -5.62 17.62 21.51
N ASN A 330 -5.05 17.17 20.40
CA ASN A 330 -5.68 17.11 19.08
C ASN A 330 -6.41 15.77 18.80
N ARG A 331 -6.68 14.96 19.84
CA ARG A 331 -7.18 13.57 19.73
C ARG A 331 -8.48 13.36 18.94
N ILE A 332 -9.23 14.43 18.67
CA ILE A 332 -10.48 14.40 17.89
C ILE A 332 -10.20 13.90 16.47
N ASN A 333 -9.03 14.23 15.92
CA ASN A 333 -8.60 13.86 14.57
C ASN A 333 -7.89 12.50 14.50
N LEU A 334 -7.87 11.73 15.60
CA LEU A 334 -7.33 10.38 15.64
C LEU A 334 -8.44 9.37 15.47
N ASP A 335 -8.12 8.26 14.83
CA ASP A 335 -8.91 7.04 14.86
C ASP A 335 -9.24 6.61 16.31
N PRO A 336 -10.42 6.01 16.59
CA PRO A 336 -10.76 5.51 17.91
C PRO A 336 -9.73 4.54 18.52
N ASP A 337 -9.13 3.66 17.74
CA ASP A 337 -8.17 2.66 18.23
C ASP A 337 -6.81 3.30 18.53
N GLU A 338 -6.30 4.17 17.64
CA GLU A 338 -5.12 5.00 17.93
C GLU A 338 -5.34 5.85 19.19
N ARG A 339 -6.52 6.45 19.34
CA ARG A 339 -6.87 7.29 20.49
C ARG A 339 -6.85 6.50 21.79
N GLN A 340 -7.33 5.25 21.79
CA GLN A 340 -7.29 4.37 22.94
C GLN A 340 -5.85 3.94 23.28
N SER A 341 -5.06 3.56 22.27
CA SER A 341 -3.64 3.23 22.42
C SER A 341 -2.84 4.40 23.00
N LEU A 342 -2.97 5.60 22.41
CA LEU A 342 -2.34 6.82 22.89
C LEU A 342 -2.72 7.13 24.34
N LEU A 343 -4.00 7.01 24.73
CA LEU A 343 -4.43 7.22 26.12
C LEU A 343 -3.73 6.25 27.07
N GLN A 344 -3.71 4.95 26.74
CA GLN A 344 -3.10 3.92 27.56
C GLN A 344 -1.59 4.14 27.73
N GLU A 345 -0.87 4.32 26.63
CA GLU A 345 0.59 4.44 26.64
C GLU A 345 1.08 5.80 27.17
N LEU A 346 0.37 6.90 26.88
CA LEU A 346 0.67 8.21 27.48
C LEU A 346 0.44 8.21 28.99
N THR A 347 -0.57 7.48 29.49
CA THR A 347 -0.80 7.34 30.94
C THR A 347 0.37 6.64 31.63
N LYS A 348 0.91 5.56 31.03
CA LYS A 348 2.15 4.93 31.52
C LYS A 348 3.32 5.92 31.43
N PHE A 349 3.51 6.58 30.30
CA PHE A 349 4.63 7.49 30.07
C PHE A 349 4.63 8.74 30.98
N ARG A 350 3.45 9.18 31.45
CA ARG A 350 3.30 10.19 32.51
C ARG A 350 3.80 9.71 33.87
N SER A 351 3.64 8.42 34.18
CA SER A 351 4.01 7.83 35.48
C SER A 351 5.51 7.52 35.63
N CYS A 352 6.26 7.54 34.53
CA CYS A 352 7.69 7.24 34.54
C CYS A 352 8.53 8.34 35.22
N SER A 353 9.57 7.92 35.95
CA SER A 353 10.59 8.81 36.51
C SER A 353 11.27 9.63 35.41
N ARG A 354 11.64 10.88 35.73
CA ARG A 354 12.43 11.75 34.83
C ARG A 354 13.79 11.13 34.54
#